data_AF-A0A918BZT7-F1
#
_entry.id   AF-A0A918BZT7-F1
#
_cell.length_a   1.000
_cell.length_b   1.000
_cell.length_c   1.000
_cell.angle_alpha   90.00
_cell.angle_beta   90.00
_cell.angle_gamma   90.00
#
_symmetry.space_group_name_H-M   'P 1'
#
loop_
_entity.id
_entity.type
_entity.pdbx_description
1 polymer ?
#
loop_
_entity_poly.entity_id
_entity_poly.type
_entity_poly.pdbx_seq_one_letter_code
_entity_poly.pdbx_strand_id
1 'polypeptide(L)'
;MKKLLLAPFLLVACAPALSNAPKPAPGQVIVRAVSVLPPIAGLPPQSPESEAGIVGFADLSALLILQSRYDTGLPSTYDAFSFPDGSKSMTPLSAKSDPVAVAIDWQAKQSAGANVVNVHWESRPLGGTFLGIFVKVSSTDAAVNTRAIEDRLLNRLYTFDGITFVASGR
;
A
#
# COMPACT_ATOMS: atom_id res chain seq x y z
N MET A 1 -40.72 -45.42 -13.68
CA MET A 1 -39.60 -44.55 -14.09
C MET A 1 -39.85 -43.13 -13.60
N LYS A 2 -39.30 -42.74 -12.43
CA LYS A 2 -39.44 -41.40 -11.85
C LYS A 2 -38.17 -40.61 -12.16
N LYS A 3 -38.27 -39.54 -12.95
CA LYS A 3 -37.17 -38.63 -13.26
C LYS A 3 -36.97 -37.69 -12.06
N LEU A 4 -35.87 -37.83 -11.34
CA LEU A 4 -35.38 -36.79 -10.42
C LEU A 4 -34.68 -35.71 -11.23
N LEU A 5 -35.26 -34.52 -11.26
CA LEU A 5 -34.59 -33.31 -11.73
C LEU A 5 -33.77 -32.74 -10.57
N LEU A 6 -32.45 -32.92 -10.60
CA LEU A 6 -31.54 -32.14 -9.76
C LEU A 6 -31.38 -30.75 -10.39
N ALA A 7 -31.95 -29.74 -9.75
CA ALA A 7 -31.64 -28.35 -10.05
C ALA A 7 -30.25 -28.02 -9.45
N PRO A 8 -29.35 -27.36 -10.20
CA PRO A 8 -28.10 -26.87 -9.63
C PRO A 8 -28.42 -25.64 -8.77
N PHE A 9 -28.27 -25.79 -7.45
CA PHE A 9 -28.12 -24.65 -6.56
C PHE A 9 -26.82 -23.94 -6.93
N LEU A 10 -26.92 -22.92 -7.78
CA LEU A 10 -25.89 -21.91 -7.94
C LEU A 10 -25.81 -21.15 -6.62
N LEU A 11 -24.95 -21.62 -5.71
CA LEU A 11 -24.45 -20.81 -4.61
C LEU A 11 -23.58 -19.71 -5.23
N VAL A 12 -24.23 -18.65 -5.71
CA VAL A 12 -23.59 -17.35 -5.88
C VAL A 12 -23.20 -16.93 -4.47
N ALA A 13 -21.97 -17.25 -4.09
CA ALA A 13 -21.31 -16.63 -2.96
C ALA A 13 -21.14 -15.15 -3.33
N CYS A 14 -22.18 -14.36 -3.09
CA CYS A 14 -22.04 -12.92 -2.97
C CYS A 14 -21.13 -12.70 -1.77
N ALA A 15 -19.83 -12.59 -2.02
CA ALA A 15 -18.94 -11.90 -1.10
C ALA A 15 -19.65 -10.58 -0.75
N PRO A 16 -19.76 -10.20 0.54
CA PRO A 16 -20.39 -8.95 0.89
C PRO A 16 -19.63 -7.84 0.18
N ALA A 17 -20.25 -7.28 -0.86
CA ALA A 17 -19.75 -6.08 -1.50
C ALA A 17 -19.66 -5.05 -0.37
N LEU A 18 -18.45 -4.55 -0.11
CA LEU A 18 -18.22 -3.43 0.80
C LEU A 18 -18.92 -2.22 0.19
N SER A 19 -20.24 -2.10 0.39
CA SER A 19 -21.11 -1.14 -0.28
C SER A 19 -20.74 0.32 0.00
N ASN A 20 -19.87 0.55 0.98
CA ASN A 20 -19.41 1.85 1.44
C ASN A 20 -17.91 2.10 1.19
N ALA A 21 -17.22 1.22 0.42
CA ALA A 21 -15.84 1.49 0.05
C ALA A 21 -15.78 2.71 -0.88
N PRO A 22 -14.87 3.68 -0.64
CA PRO A 22 -14.67 4.79 -1.55
C PRO A 22 -14.33 4.29 -2.97
N LYS A 23 -14.68 5.06 -3.99
CA LYS A 23 -14.27 4.76 -5.37
C LYS A 23 -12.79 5.15 -5.54
N PRO A 24 -11.91 4.28 -6.08
CA PRO A 24 -10.51 4.63 -6.28
C PRO A 24 -10.36 5.74 -7.33
N ALA A 25 -9.49 6.71 -7.05
CA ALA A 25 -9.00 7.64 -8.06
C ALA A 25 -8.08 6.93 -9.07
N PRO A 26 -7.85 7.51 -10.27
CA PRO A 26 -6.90 6.95 -11.24
C PRO A 26 -5.52 6.75 -10.63
N GLY A 27 -4.95 5.56 -10.78
CA GLY A 27 -3.63 5.22 -10.22
C GLY A 27 -3.62 4.90 -8.71
N GLN A 28 -4.78 4.96 -8.05
CA GLN A 28 -4.93 4.67 -6.63
C GLN A 28 -5.32 3.21 -6.39
N VAL A 29 -4.80 2.63 -5.32
CA VAL A 29 -5.36 1.43 -4.69
C VAL A 29 -6.06 1.83 -3.40
N ILE A 30 -7.19 1.21 -3.11
CA ILE A 30 -7.83 1.31 -1.80
C ILE A 30 -7.58 0.03 -1.03
N VAL A 31 -7.08 0.19 0.19
CA VAL A 31 -6.97 -0.88 1.18
C VAL A 31 -7.83 -0.54 2.40
N ARG A 32 -8.28 -1.56 3.10
CA ARG A 32 -8.72 -1.45 4.48
C ARG A 32 -7.49 -1.63 5.37
N ALA A 33 -7.31 -0.73 6.33
CA ALA A 33 -6.23 -0.75 7.31
C ALA A 33 -6.83 -0.72 8.71
N VAL A 34 -6.52 -1.74 9.51
CA VAL A 34 -7.01 -1.90 10.88
C VAL A 34 -5.84 -2.29 11.76
N SER A 35 -5.70 -1.67 12.94
CA SER A 35 -4.64 -2.04 13.87
C SER A 35 -4.86 -3.45 14.38
N VAL A 36 -3.85 -4.30 14.26
CA VAL A 36 -3.80 -5.61 14.90
C VAL A 36 -3.19 -5.55 16.30
N LEU A 37 -2.66 -4.38 16.69
CA LEU A 37 -2.10 -4.15 18.00
C LEU A 37 -3.21 -3.85 19.02
N PRO A 38 -3.09 -4.36 20.26
CA PRO A 38 -4.04 -4.05 21.31
C PRO A 38 -4.03 -2.55 21.64
N PRO A 39 -5.16 -1.99 22.11
CA PRO A 39 -5.20 -0.62 22.58
C PRO A 39 -4.16 -0.37 23.66
N ILE A 40 -3.41 0.72 23.53
CA ILE A 40 -2.43 1.11 24.55
C ILE A 40 -3.18 1.75 25.71
N ALA A 41 -3.06 1.14 26.90
CA ALA A 41 -3.69 1.67 28.12
C ALA A 41 -3.22 3.12 28.39
N GLY A 42 -4.17 4.01 28.64
CA GLY A 42 -3.90 5.42 28.96
C GLY A 42 -3.88 6.38 27.76
N LEU A 43 -4.01 5.89 26.52
CA LEU A 43 -4.27 6.74 25.37
C LEU A 43 -5.78 6.81 25.07
N PRO A 44 -6.32 7.97 24.68
CA PRO A 44 -7.70 8.07 24.25
C PRO A 44 -7.93 7.20 23.00
N PRO A 45 -9.12 6.62 22.85
CA PRO A 45 -9.46 5.86 21.65
C PRO A 45 -9.35 6.76 20.42
N GLN A 46 -8.66 6.27 19.40
CA GLN A 46 -8.51 6.96 18.13
C GLN A 46 -9.75 6.75 17.26
N SER A 47 -10.05 7.71 16.38
CA SER A 47 -11.05 7.45 15.34
C SER A 47 -10.53 6.35 14.39
N PRO A 48 -11.40 5.53 13.79
CA PRO A 48 -10.97 4.51 12.83
C PRO A 48 -10.13 5.08 11.69
N GLU A 49 -10.40 6.33 11.29
CA GLU A 49 -9.66 7.01 10.24
C GLU A 49 -8.25 7.43 10.67
N SER A 50 -8.12 7.92 11.91
CA SER A 50 -6.81 8.23 12.48
C SER A 50 -5.98 6.96 12.66
N GLU A 51 -6.62 5.88 13.10
CA GLU A 51 -5.99 4.57 13.24
C GLU A 51 -5.53 4.02 11.89
N ALA A 52 -6.38 4.08 10.86
CA ALA A 52 -6.01 3.69 9.50
C ALA A 52 -4.80 4.50 9.01
N GLY A 53 -4.77 5.81 9.22
CA GLY A 53 -3.61 6.66 8.90
C GLY A 53 -2.32 6.20 9.59
N ILE A 54 -2.40 5.88 10.89
CA ILE A 54 -1.25 5.39 11.67
C ILE A 54 -0.76 4.04 11.15
N VAL A 55 -1.66 3.09 10.89
CA VAL A 55 -1.35 1.77 10.33
C VAL A 55 -0.67 1.92 8.97
N GLY A 56 -1.26 2.74 8.09
CA GLY A 56 -0.68 3.02 6.77
C GLY A 56 0.71 3.61 6.83
N PHE A 57 0.95 4.57 7.74
CA PHE A 57 2.27 5.13 7.95
C PHE A 57 3.28 4.10 8.46
N ALA A 58 2.88 3.30 9.46
CA ALA A 58 3.74 2.28 10.06
C ALA A 58 4.13 1.20 9.05
N ASP A 59 3.16 0.71 8.28
CA ASP A 59 3.35 -0.37 7.31
C ASP A 59 4.18 0.08 6.10
N LEU A 60 3.94 1.28 5.57
CA LEU A 60 4.83 1.83 4.53
C LEU A 60 6.26 2.02 5.05
N SER A 61 6.42 2.50 6.28
CA SER A 61 7.74 2.66 6.89
C SER A 61 8.44 1.29 7.07
N ALA A 62 7.72 0.28 7.53
CA ALA A 62 8.24 -1.07 7.69
C ALA A 62 8.58 -1.73 6.34
N LEU A 63 7.76 -1.49 5.29
CA LEU A 63 8.06 -1.94 3.94
C LEU A 63 9.42 -1.39 3.47
N LEU A 64 9.68 -0.10 3.68
CA LEU A 64 10.92 0.55 3.29
C LEU A 64 12.14 0.02 4.07
N ILE A 65 12.00 -0.21 5.38
CA ILE A 65 13.09 -0.75 6.20
C ILE A 65 13.43 -2.19 5.80
N LEU A 66 12.39 -3.00 5.54
CA LEU A 66 12.54 -4.43 5.29
C LEU A 66 12.69 -4.77 3.80
N GLN A 67 12.62 -3.78 2.89
CA GLN A 67 12.69 -4.01 1.44
C GLN A 67 13.94 -4.74 0.97
N SER A 68 15.07 -4.56 1.65
CA SER A 68 16.31 -5.29 1.35
C SER A 68 16.17 -6.81 1.53
N ARG A 69 15.12 -7.25 2.23
CA ARG A 69 14.76 -8.65 2.43
C ARG A 69 13.64 -9.12 1.49
N TYR A 70 13.07 -8.23 0.68
CA TYR A 70 11.93 -8.52 -0.18
C TYR A 70 12.32 -8.46 -1.65
N ASP A 71 11.70 -9.32 -2.45
CA ASP A 71 11.75 -9.19 -3.89
C ASP A 71 10.90 -7.99 -4.33
N THR A 72 11.53 -6.83 -4.41
CA THR A 72 10.93 -5.57 -4.89
C THR A 72 10.74 -5.55 -6.41
N GLY A 73 11.23 -6.55 -7.14
CA GLY A 73 11.29 -6.52 -8.61
C GLY A 73 12.43 -5.69 -9.17
N LEU A 74 13.26 -5.11 -8.31
CA LEU A 74 14.47 -4.44 -8.76
C LEU A 74 15.44 -5.46 -9.35
N PRO A 75 16.08 -5.14 -10.49
CA PRO A 75 17.19 -5.94 -10.98
C PRO A 75 18.29 -6.05 -9.92
N SER A 76 18.98 -7.19 -9.88
CA SER A 76 20.01 -7.49 -8.86
C SER A 76 21.17 -6.47 -8.78
N THR A 77 21.35 -5.63 -9.81
CA THR A 77 22.34 -4.57 -9.85
C THR A 77 21.91 -3.29 -9.12
N TYR A 78 20.76 -3.27 -8.45
CA TYR A 78 20.25 -2.14 -7.67
C TYR A 78 20.26 -2.49 -6.18
N ASP A 79 21.25 -2.00 -5.45
CA ASP A 79 21.56 -2.42 -4.07
C ASP A 79 21.65 -1.26 -3.08
N ALA A 80 21.90 -0.03 -3.54
CA ALA A 80 21.98 1.15 -2.70
C ALA A 80 20.62 1.84 -2.56
N PHE A 81 19.89 1.48 -1.50
CA PHE A 81 18.64 2.15 -1.11
C PHE A 81 18.93 3.41 -0.29
N SER A 82 18.22 4.49 -0.62
CA SER A 82 18.38 5.77 0.06
C SER A 82 17.10 6.61 0.04
N PHE A 83 17.02 7.54 0.98
CA PHE A 83 16.11 8.67 0.93
C PHE A 83 16.83 9.80 0.18
N PRO A 84 16.45 10.11 -1.08
CA PRO A 84 17.23 11.01 -1.93
C PRO A 84 17.43 12.41 -1.32
N ASP A 85 16.47 12.87 -0.51
CA ASP A 85 16.48 14.17 0.16
C ASP A 85 16.54 14.05 1.68
N GLY A 86 17.01 12.90 2.19
CA GLY A 86 17.06 12.61 3.63
C GLY A 86 15.69 12.69 4.28
N SER A 87 15.56 13.48 5.35
CA SER A 87 14.28 13.62 6.06
C SER A 87 13.18 14.26 5.21
N LYS A 88 13.53 15.01 4.15
CA LYS A 88 12.54 15.64 3.26
C LYS A 88 11.87 14.63 2.32
N SER A 89 12.46 13.45 2.16
CA SER A 89 11.83 12.35 1.43
C SER A 89 10.61 11.77 2.16
N MET A 90 10.32 12.19 3.39
CA MET A 90 9.07 11.88 4.07
C MET A 90 8.32 13.19 4.33
N THR A 91 7.26 13.42 3.57
CA THR A 91 6.46 14.66 3.65
C THR A 91 5.09 14.37 4.27
N PRO A 92 4.73 15.00 5.40
CA PRO A 92 3.36 14.93 5.90
C PRO A 92 2.43 15.65 4.91
N LEU A 93 1.35 14.98 4.52
CA LEU A 93 0.34 15.50 3.59
C LEU A 93 -0.89 16.06 4.32
N SER A 94 -0.99 15.82 5.62
CA SER A 94 -2.08 16.28 6.48
C SER A 94 -1.59 17.29 7.52
N ALA A 95 -2.52 18.11 8.04
CA ALA A 95 -2.22 18.97 9.18
C ALA A 95 -2.04 18.13 10.45
N LYS A 96 -1.39 18.70 11.48
CA LYS A 96 -1.07 17.98 12.74
C LYS A 96 -2.28 17.38 13.46
N SER A 97 -3.46 17.96 13.29
CA SER A 97 -4.72 17.52 13.93
C SER A 97 -5.49 16.49 13.10
N ASP A 98 -5.11 16.30 11.85
CA ASP A 98 -5.84 15.48 10.91
C ASP A 98 -5.29 14.05 10.90
N PRO A 99 -6.09 13.06 10.45
CA PRO A 99 -5.60 11.71 10.22
C PRO A 99 -4.28 11.71 9.42
N VAL A 100 -3.35 10.82 9.80
CA VAL A 100 -2.00 10.81 9.25
C VAL A 100 -2.05 10.48 7.75
N ALA A 101 -1.60 11.41 6.93
CA ALA A 101 -1.34 11.20 5.51
C ALA A 101 0.12 11.53 5.22
N VAL A 102 0.79 10.71 4.41
CA VAL A 102 2.23 10.82 4.17
C VAL A 102 2.57 10.56 2.71
N ALA A 103 3.52 11.32 2.18
CA ALA A 103 4.24 11.00 0.95
C ALA A 103 5.67 10.55 1.31
N ILE A 104 6.14 9.49 0.65
CA ILE A 104 7.49 8.96 0.86
C ILE A 104 8.19 8.69 -0.47
N ASP A 105 9.34 9.33 -0.65
CA ASP A 105 10.24 9.13 -1.77
C ASP A 105 11.41 8.24 -1.38
N TRP A 106 11.76 7.29 -2.24
CA TRP A 106 12.89 6.39 -2.05
C TRP A 106 13.55 6.14 -3.38
N GLN A 107 14.87 5.91 -3.33
CA GLN A 107 15.70 5.72 -4.50
C GLN A 107 16.58 4.49 -4.33
N ALA A 108 16.63 3.66 -5.36
CA ALA A 108 17.62 2.61 -5.54
C ALA A 108 18.59 3.01 -6.65
N LYS A 109 19.90 2.98 -6.38
CA LYS A 109 20.95 3.25 -7.37
C LYS A 109 21.56 1.96 -7.89
N GLN A 110 21.94 1.96 -9.16
CA GLN A 110 22.66 0.85 -9.79
C GLN A 110 24.11 0.79 -9.30
N SER A 111 24.61 -0.36 -8.84
CA SER A 111 25.93 -0.52 -8.20
C SER A 111 27.11 -0.05 -9.06
N ALA A 112 27.02 -0.27 -10.38
CA ALA A 112 28.11 -0.02 -11.34
C ALA A 112 27.72 1.01 -12.42
N GLY A 113 26.66 1.79 -12.20
CA GLY A 113 26.11 2.71 -13.20
C GLY A 113 25.57 3.99 -12.61
N ALA A 114 25.12 4.89 -13.49
CA ALA A 114 24.47 6.14 -13.11
C ALA A 114 22.94 6.01 -13.00
N ASN A 115 22.40 4.81 -13.28
CA ASN A 115 20.97 4.62 -13.31
C ASN A 115 20.35 4.58 -11.92
N VAL A 116 19.14 5.13 -11.83
CA VAL A 116 18.35 5.15 -10.60
C VAL A 116 16.94 4.70 -10.86
N VAL A 117 16.35 4.03 -9.86
CA VAL A 117 14.92 3.79 -9.76
C VAL A 117 14.42 4.61 -8.59
N ASN A 118 13.50 5.54 -8.86
CA ASN A 118 12.80 6.28 -7.82
C ASN A 118 11.42 5.71 -7.67
N VAL A 119 10.94 5.63 -6.44
CA VAL A 119 9.53 5.38 -6.21
C VAL A 119 8.95 6.34 -5.19
N HIS A 120 7.71 6.70 -5.45
CA HIS A 120 6.94 7.65 -4.70
C HIS A 120 5.72 6.93 -4.15
N TRP A 121 5.56 6.95 -2.84
CA TRP A 121 4.37 6.47 -2.15
C TRP A 121 3.57 7.63 -1.63
N GLU A 122 2.25 7.56 -1.72
CA GLU A 122 1.36 8.33 -0.88
C GLU A 122 0.40 7.40 -0.13
N SER A 123 0.14 7.71 1.13
CA SER A 123 -0.94 7.11 1.91
C SER A 123 -1.84 8.20 2.47
N ARG A 124 -3.14 8.08 2.22
CA ARG A 124 -4.16 9.05 2.63
C ARG A 124 -5.37 8.34 3.20
N PRO A 125 -5.82 8.66 4.43
CA PRO A 125 -7.10 8.20 4.93
C PRO A 125 -8.26 8.71 4.06
N LEU A 126 -9.26 7.85 3.86
CA LEU A 126 -10.44 8.11 3.01
C LEU A 126 -11.76 8.02 3.81
N GLY A 127 -11.69 8.18 5.13
CA GLY A 127 -12.80 7.92 6.04
C GLY A 127 -12.89 6.46 6.51
N GLY A 128 -13.38 6.27 7.74
CA GLY A 128 -13.50 4.95 8.35
C GLY A 128 -12.16 4.23 8.42
N THR A 129 -12.10 2.95 8.06
CA THR A 129 -10.86 2.16 8.05
C THR A 129 -10.16 2.13 6.68
N PHE A 130 -10.50 3.04 5.77
CA PHE A 130 -10.00 2.99 4.40
C PHE A 130 -8.79 3.90 4.19
N LEU A 131 -7.79 3.37 3.51
CA LEU A 131 -6.62 4.10 3.03
C LEU A 131 -6.58 4.07 1.51
N GLY A 132 -6.33 5.24 0.94
CA GLY A 132 -5.92 5.40 -0.44
C GLY A 132 -4.39 5.37 -0.53
N ILE A 133 -3.88 4.46 -1.35
CA ILE A 133 -2.46 4.26 -1.58
C ILE A 133 -2.14 4.59 -3.03
N PHE A 134 -1.18 5.49 -3.24
CA PHE A 134 -0.57 5.70 -4.53
C PHE A 134 0.85 5.17 -4.48
N VAL A 135 1.24 4.43 -5.51
CA VAL A 135 2.64 4.06 -5.76
C VAL A 135 2.97 4.43 -7.19
N LYS A 136 4.08 5.14 -7.36
CA LYS A 136 4.59 5.45 -8.68
C LYS A 136 6.08 5.16 -8.76
N VAL A 137 6.47 4.34 -9.72
CA VAL A 137 7.88 4.04 -9.98
C VAL A 137 8.34 4.75 -11.25
N SER A 138 9.53 5.32 -11.20
CA SER A 138 10.26 5.86 -12.36
C SER A 138 11.67 5.30 -12.39
N SER A 139 12.24 5.22 -13.58
CA SER A 139 13.60 4.71 -13.79
C SER A 139 14.30 5.53 -14.86
N THR A 140 15.60 5.77 -14.69
CA THR A 140 16.45 6.29 -15.78
C THR A 140 16.94 5.18 -16.71
N ASP A 141 16.83 3.93 -16.28
CA ASP A 141 17.15 2.73 -17.06
C ASP A 141 15.90 2.22 -17.77
N ALA A 142 15.92 2.26 -19.11
CA ALA A 142 14.82 1.82 -19.96
C ALA A 142 14.56 0.31 -19.91
N ALA A 143 15.51 -0.50 -19.43
CA ALA A 143 15.33 -1.93 -19.25
C ALA A 143 14.51 -2.27 -17.99
N VAL A 144 14.33 -1.31 -17.08
CA VAL A 144 13.58 -1.52 -15.84
C VAL A 144 12.08 -1.47 -16.09
N ASN A 145 11.37 -2.54 -15.75
CA ASN A 145 9.92 -2.59 -15.78
C ASN A 145 9.34 -1.95 -14.50
N THR A 146 9.05 -0.65 -14.58
CA THR A 146 8.51 0.12 -13.45
C THR A 146 7.16 -0.39 -12.96
N ARG A 147 6.29 -0.84 -13.86
CA ARG A 147 4.97 -1.39 -13.48
C ARG A 147 5.09 -2.67 -12.67
N ALA A 148 6.01 -3.56 -13.04
CA ALA A 148 6.26 -4.79 -12.29
C ALA A 148 6.77 -4.51 -10.86
N ILE A 149 7.57 -3.47 -10.68
CA ILE A 149 8.04 -3.03 -9.36
C ILE A 149 6.86 -2.50 -8.54
N GLU A 150 6.03 -1.60 -9.11
CA GLU A 150 4.82 -1.10 -8.42
C GLU A 150 3.92 -2.25 -7.94
N ASP A 151 3.69 -3.25 -8.82
CA ASP A 151 2.83 -4.40 -8.51
C ASP A 151 3.43 -5.28 -7.40
N ARG A 152 4.75 -5.55 -7.42
CA ARG A 152 5.41 -6.34 -6.37
C ARG A 152 5.37 -5.64 -5.02
N LEU A 153 5.54 -4.32 -4.99
CA LEU A 153 5.51 -3.60 -3.74
C LEU A 153 4.11 -3.52 -3.14
N LEU A 154 3.09 -3.30 -3.96
CA LEU A 154 1.70 -3.36 -3.53
C LEU A 154 1.34 -4.76 -3.03
N ASN A 155 1.73 -5.80 -3.76
CA ASN A 155 1.54 -7.18 -3.32
C ASN A 155 2.22 -7.42 -1.97
N ARG A 156 3.42 -6.86 -1.74
CA ARG A 156 4.08 -6.95 -0.43
C ARG A 156 3.31 -6.21 0.66
N LEU A 157 2.82 -5.00 0.39
CA LEU A 157 1.99 -4.25 1.34
C LEU A 157 0.76 -5.06 1.76
N TYR A 158 0.10 -5.78 0.84
CA TYR A 158 -1.07 -6.60 1.15
C TYR A 158 -0.77 -7.84 2.00
N THR A 159 0.50 -8.17 2.21
CA THR A 159 0.90 -9.27 3.11
C THR A 159 1.09 -8.83 4.55
N PHE A 160 0.93 -7.53 4.85
CA PHE A 160 1.05 -7.03 6.21
C PHE A 160 -0.26 -7.25 6.96
N ASP A 161 -0.16 -7.71 8.20
CA ASP A 161 -1.32 -7.96 9.05
C ASP A 161 -2.11 -6.66 9.26
N GLY A 162 -3.43 -6.73 9.10
CA GLY A 162 -4.29 -5.54 9.20
C GLY A 162 -4.50 -4.78 7.90
N ILE A 163 -3.76 -5.12 6.83
CA ILE A 163 -3.99 -4.60 5.47
C ILE A 163 -4.84 -5.59 4.67
N THR A 164 -5.90 -5.08 4.02
CA THR A 164 -6.71 -5.87 3.08
C THR A 164 -6.96 -5.07 1.81
N PHE A 165 -6.65 -5.63 0.65
CA PHE A 165 -7.01 -5.03 -0.64
C PHE A 165 -8.54 -4.91 -0.77
N VAL A 166 -9.01 -3.75 -1.26
CA VAL A 166 -10.44 -3.46 -1.44
C VAL A 166 -10.76 -3.16 -2.91
N ALA A 167 -10.04 -2.22 -3.53
CA ALA A 167 -10.30 -1.81 -4.91
C ALA A 167 -9.04 -1.22 -5.57
N SER A 168 -9.02 -1.20 -6.91
CA SER A 168 -7.94 -0.60 -7.70
C SER A 168 -8.50 0.28 -8.80
N GLY A 169 -7.92 1.47 -8.97
CA GLY A 169 -8.07 2.35 -10.14
C GLY A 169 -6.80 2.37 -11.02
N ARG A 170 -5.89 1.42 -10.83
CA ARG A 170 -4.63 1.24 -11.58
C ARG A 170 -4.77 0.40 -12.83
#